data_AF-A0A3N5TK48-F1
#
_entry.id   AF-A0A3N5TK48-F1
#
_cell.length_a   1.000
_cell.length_b   1.000
_cell.length_c   1.000
_cell.angle_alpha   90.00
_cell.angle_beta   90.00
_cell.angle_gamma   90.00
#
_symmetry.space_group_name_H-M   'P 1'
#
loop_
_entity.id
_entity.type
_entity.pdbx_description
1 polymer ?
#
loop_
_entity_poly.entity_id
_entity_poly.type
_entity_poly.pdbx_seq_one_letter_code
_entity_poly.pdbx_strand_id
1 'polypeptide(L)'
;MDPRREPARLRALGDPSADARRSLAGGSSIELLGTSIDAPVLVAPWAYQKRAHPDGELATARAAARAKTVMVVSSTTVDYLEDVAGASDGPKWWQLYVFTERGETVDMLHRVHGAGFAAVCLTVDFPVTGLRHRDTRNDFDMPIGLPQGELTFAPDLTW
;
A
#
# COMPACT_ATOMS: atom_id res chain seq x y z
N MET A 1 3.05 -24.09 12.03
CA MET A 1 2.26 -23.51 10.92
C MET A 1 3.00 -23.87 9.63
N ASP A 2 2.43 -24.70 8.76
CA ASP A 2 3.14 -25.33 7.63
C ASP A 2 3.31 -24.36 6.44
N PRO A 3 4.55 -24.03 6.01
CA PRO A 3 4.82 -23.16 4.87
C PRO A 3 4.58 -23.82 3.50
N ARG A 4 4.13 -25.08 3.44
CA ARG A 4 3.77 -25.80 2.20
C ARG A 4 2.28 -25.75 1.85
N ARG A 5 1.50 -24.84 2.45
CA ARG A 5 0.20 -24.51 1.87
C ARG A 5 0.45 -23.87 0.51
N GLU A 6 0.16 -24.62 -0.56
CA GLU A 6 -0.07 -24.05 -1.90
C GLU A 6 -0.83 -22.73 -1.76
N PRO A 7 -0.55 -21.69 -2.57
CA PRO A 7 -1.41 -20.52 -2.60
C PRO A 7 -2.82 -21.04 -2.83
N ALA A 8 -3.69 -20.85 -1.82
CA ALA A 8 -5.05 -21.36 -1.88
C ALA A 8 -5.63 -20.90 -3.21
N ARG A 9 -5.94 -21.85 -4.11
CA ARG A 9 -6.55 -21.53 -5.40
C ARG A 9 -7.63 -20.50 -5.14
N LEU A 10 -7.56 -19.34 -5.80
CA LEU A 10 -8.60 -18.32 -5.76
C LEU A 10 -9.89 -19.01 -6.22
N ARG A 11 -10.66 -19.56 -5.26
CA ARG A 11 -12.05 -19.88 -5.50
C ARG A 11 -12.71 -18.53 -5.63
N ALA A 12 -13.35 -18.29 -6.77
CA ALA A 12 -14.20 -17.14 -6.95
C ALA A 12 -15.19 -17.10 -5.78
N LEU A 13 -14.93 -16.23 -4.81
CA LEU A 13 -15.87 -15.90 -3.76
C LEU A 13 -17.02 -15.19 -4.47
N GLY A 14 -18.23 -15.70 -4.30
CA GLY A 14 -19.45 -15.19 -4.93
C GLY A 14 -19.56 -13.67 -4.73
N ASP A 15 -20.01 -13.00 -5.78
CA ASP A 15 -19.95 -11.55 -5.99
C ASP A 15 -20.56 -10.74 -4.83
N PRO A 16 -19.74 -10.13 -3.95
CA PRO A 16 -20.22 -9.23 -2.93
C PRO A 16 -20.17 -7.81 -3.48
N SER A 17 -21.36 -7.23 -3.70
CA SER A 17 -21.67 -5.84 -4.07
C SER A 17 -21.64 -5.49 -5.57
N ALA A 18 -22.84 -5.25 -6.11
CA ALA A 18 -23.11 -4.71 -7.44
C ALA A 18 -22.79 -3.20 -7.58
N ASP A 19 -22.26 -2.55 -6.53
CA ASP A 19 -22.08 -1.09 -6.49
C ASP A 19 -20.68 -0.60 -6.90
N ALA A 20 -19.74 -1.50 -7.21
CA ALA A 20 -18.35 -1.11 -7.48
C ALA A 20 -17.84 -1.49 -8.89
N ARG A 21 -18.67 -2.08 -9.76
CA ARG A 21 -18.19 -2.69 -11.01
C ARG A 21 -19.11 -2.39 -12.18
N ARG A 22 -18.72 -1.43 -13.02
CA ARG A 22 -19.21 -1.38 -14.40
C ARG A 22 -18.13 -1.94 -15.32
N SER A 23 -18.28 -3.20 -15.71
CA SER A 23 -17.45 -3.80 -16.77
C SER A 23 -17.86 -3.19 -18.10
N LEU A 24 -16.91 -2.57 -18.81
CA LEU A 24 -17.10 -2.10 -20.18
C LEU A 24 -16.92 -3.32 -21.10
N ALA A 25 -17.97 -3.65 -21.87
CA ALA A 25 -18.12 -4.87 -22.66
C ALA A 25 -16.81 -5.43 -23.27
N GLY A 26 -16.39 -6.62 -22.83
CA GLY A 26 -15.34 -7.44 -23.46
C GLY A 26 -13.89 -7.09 -23.12
N GLY A 27 -13.63 -6.09 -22.28
CA GLY A 27 -12.28 -5.72 -21.80
C GLY A 27 -12.04 -6.02 -20.32
N SER A 28 -10.78 -5.98 -19.88
CA SER A 28 -10.42 -6.05 -18.46
C SER A 28 -10.67 -4.75 -17.69
N SER A 29 -11.08 -3.67 -18.38
CA SER A 29 -11.26 -2.36 -17.78
C SER A 29 -12.45 -2.31 -16.83
N ILE A 30 -12.25 -1.63 -15.70
CA ILE A 30 -13.27 -1.37 -14.70
C ILE A 30 -13.20 0.08 -14.24
N GLU A 31 -14.30 0.57 -13.68
CA GLU A 31 -14.32 1.78 -12.87
C GLU A 31 -14.36 1.39 -11.40
N LEU A 32 -13.44 1.92 -10.60
CA LEU A 32 -13.30 1.63 -9.18
C LEU A 32 -13.25 2.95 -8.39
N LEU A 33 -14.25 3.19 -7.53
CA LEU A 33 -14.38 4.43 -6.75
C LEU A 33 -14.28 5.71 -7.62
N GLY A 34 -14.91 5.72 -8.79
CA GLY A 34 -14.86 6.84 -9.74
C GLY A 34 -13.57 6.94 -10.55
N THR A 35 -12.66 5.97 -10.44
CA THR A 35 -11.41 5.91 -11.20
C THR A 35 -11.45 4.78 -12.23
N SER A 36 -11.30 5.12 -13.51
CA SER A 36 -11.15 4.12 -14.58
C SER A 36 -9.74 3.53 -14.62
N ILE A 37 -9.64 2.20 -14.65
CA ILE A 37 -8.38 1.46 -14.82
C ILE A 37 -8.50 0.41 -15.92
N ASP A 38 -7.41 0.10 -16.61
CA ASP A 38 -7.42 -0.81 -17.77
C ASP A 38 -7.54 -2.30 -17.37
N ALA A 39 -7.23 -2.64 -16.13
CA ALA A 39 -7.34 -3.99 -15.57
C ALA A 39 -7.64 -3.93 -14.05
N PRO A 40 -8.26 -4.96 -13.45
CA PRO A 40 -8.61 -4.99 -12.01
C PRO A 40 -7.39 -5.31 -11.13
N VAL A 41 -6.26 -4.64 -11.38
CA VAL A 41 -4.97 -4.85 -10.71
C VAL A 41 -4.39 -3.50 -10.35
N LEU A 42 -4.17 -3.25 -9.07
CA LEU A 42 -3.59 -2.01 -8.53
C LEU A 42 -2.20 -2.28 -7.94
N VAL A 43 -1.39 -1.23 -7.81
CA VAL A 43 -0.15 -1.33 -7.02
C VAL A 43 -0.48 -1.16 -5.54
N ALA A 44 -0.27 -2.22 -4.76
CA ALA A 44 -0.49 -2.22 -3.32
C ALA A 44 0.50 -1.26 -2.60
N PRO A 45 0.12 -0.70 -1.43
CA PRO A 45 1.03 0.14 -0.67
C PRO A 45 2.15 -0.69 -0.06
N TRP A 46 3.39 -0.28 -0.31
CA TRP A 46 4.58 -0.84 0.32
C TRP A 46 5.62 0.24 0.58
N ALA A 47 6.32 0.12 1.71
CA ALA A 47 7.18 1.14 2.25
C ALA A 47 8.63 1.08 1.71
N TYR A 48 9.30 2.23 1.69
CA TYR A 48 10.74 2.39 1.44
C TYR A 48 11.21 1.85 0.09
N GLN A 49 10.52 2.20 -0.98
CA GLN A 49 10.84 1.72 -2.32
C GLN A 49 12.24 2.17 -2.78
N LYS A 50 12.76 3.26 -2.21
CA LYS A 50 14.15 3.70 -2.40
C LYS A 50 15.21 2.66 -2.01
N ARG A 51 14.87 1.68 -1.15
CA ARG A 51 15.76 0.55 -0.85
C ARG A 51 15.86 -0.47 -2.00
N ALA A 52 14.85 -0.52 -2.87
CA ALA A 52 14.87 -1.38 -4.05
C ALA A 52 15.47 -0.66 -5.27
N HIS A 53 15.20 0.64 -5.43
CA HIS A 53 15.73 1.44 -6.54
C HIS A 53 15.81 2.92 -6.15
N PRO A 54 16.86 3.69 -6.53
CA PRO A 54 17.04 5.08 -6.13
C PRO A 54 15.83 6.01 -6.38
N ASP A 55 15.11 5.78 -7.48
CA ASP A 55 13.91 6.57 -7.83
C ASP A 55 12.68 6.26 -6.97
N GLY A 56 12.68 5.12 -6.26
CA GLY A 56 11.62 4.68 -5.36
C GLY A 56 10.20 4.90 -5.86
N GLU A 57 9.40 5.53 -5.02
CA GLU A 57 7.97 5.75 -5.17
C GLU A 57 7.64 6.60 -6.40
N LEU A 58 8.54 7.50 -6.82
CA LEU A 58 8.35 8.35 -7.99
C LEU A 58 8.38 7.51 -9.27
N ALA A 59 9.28 6.52 -9.35
CA ALA A 59 9.32 5.58 -10.48
C ALA A 59 8.05 4.70 -10.51
N THR A 60 7.59 4.24 -9.36
CA THR A 60 6.36 3.43 -9.25
C THR A 60 5.12 4.23 -9.64
N ALA A 61 5.01 5.49 -9.22
CA ALA A 61 3.90 6.38 -9.59
C ALA A 61 3.84 6.62 -11.11
N ARG A 62 5.00 6.80 -11.75
CA ARG A 62 5.10 6.91 -13.21
C ARG A 62 4.75 5.59 -13.91
N ALA A 63 5.19 4.46 -13.36
CA ALA A 63 4.90 3.15 -13.92
C ALA A 63 3.41 2.80 -13.84
N ALA A 64 2.75 3.05 -12.71
CA ALA A 64 1.32 2.86 -12.53
C ALA A 64 0.50 3.71 -13.50
N ALA A 65 0.89 4.98 -13.69
CA ALA A 65 0.28 5.86 -14.67
C ALA A 65 0.40 5.32 -16.11
N ARG A 66 1.59 4.86 -16.51
CA ARG A 66 1.80 4.24 -17.85
C ARG A 66 1.01 2.94 -18.02
N ALA A 67 0.87 2.17 -16.95
CA ALA A 67 0.06 0.95 -16.92
C ALA A 67 -1.45 1.24 -16.78
N LYS A 68 -1.84 2.52 -16.68
CA LYS A 68 -3.21 2.99 -16.50
C LYS A 68 -3.92 2.28 -15.35
N THR A 69 -3.23 2.24 -14.23
CA THR A 69 -3.77 1.73 -12.97
C THR A 69 -3.47 2.68 -11.81
N VAL A 70 -4.11 2.42 -10.68
CA VAL A 70 -3.91 3.13 -9.43
C VAL A 70 -2.66 2.65 -8.72
N MET A 71 -1.87 3.61 -8.24
CA MET A 71 -0.90 3.36 -7.17
C MET A 71 -1.51 3.73 -5.82
N VAL A 72 -1.51 2.79 -4.88
CA VAL A 72 -1.77 3.09 -3.47
C VAL A 72 -0.45 3.44 -2.81
N VAL A 73 -0.30 4.69 -2.38
CA VAL A 73 0.95 5.25 -1.85
C VAL A 73 1.03 5.05 -0.33
N SER A 74 2.17 4.59 0.19
CA SER A 74 2.36 4.35 1.62
C SER A 74 2.47 5.64 2.43
N SER A 75 1.93 5.63 3.65
CA SER A 75 2.13 6.70 4.66
C SER A 75 3.62 6.96 4.99
N THR A 76 4.52 6.02 4.67
CA THR A 76 5.98 6.22 4.84
C THR A 76 6.57 7.29 3.90
N THR A 77 5.76 7.82 2.99
CA THR A 77 6.13 8.93 2.11
C THR A 77 5.64 10.29 2.61
N VAL A 78 5.08 10.39 3.82
CA VAL A 78 4.44 11.61 4.35
C VAL A 78 5.29 12.88 4.23
N ASP A 79 6.61 12.77 4.34
CA ASP A 79 7.52 13.92 4.24
C ASP A 79 7.67 14.47 2.81
N TYR A 80 7.39 13.65 1.80
CA TYR A 80 7.55 13.99 0.37
C TYR A 80 6.35 13.54 -0.47
N LEU A 81 5.15 13.51 0.13
CA LEU A 81 3.94 13.00 -0.54
C LEU A 81 3.58 13.84 -1.76
N GLU A 82 3.84 15.16 -1.74
CA GLU A 82 3.60 16.05 -2.88
C GLU A 82 4.53 15.74 -4.06
N ASP A 83 5.76 15.30 -3.80
CA ASP A 83 6.67 14.85 -4.86
C ASP A 83 6.16 13.57 -5.52
N VAL A 84 5.62 12.63 -4.72
CA VAL A 84 4.96 11.42 -5.25
C VAL A 84 3.69 11.79 -6.01
N ALA A 85 2.93 12.76 -5.50
CA ALA A 85 1.72 13.26 -6.15
C ALA A 85 2.03 13.84 -7.54
N GLY A 86 3.05 14.69 -7.63
CA GLY A 86 3.50 15.35 -8.86
C GLY A 86 4.34 14.48 -9.80
N ALA A 87 4.69 13.24 -9.41
CA ALA A 87 5.51 12.37 -10.25
C ALA A 87 4.81 11.92 -11.55
N SER A 88 3.47 11.91 -11.58
CA SER A 88 2.63 11.58 -12.74
C SER A 88 1.19 12.04 -12.56
N ASP A 89 0.45 12.19 -13.67
CA ASP A 89 -1.00 12.47 -13.65
C ASP A 89 -1.87 11.23 -13.43
N GLY A 90 -1.24 10.05 -13.22
CA GLY A 90 -1.97 8.81 -12.97
C GLY A 90 -2.72 8.84 -11.62
N PRO A 91 -3.82 8.08 -11.50
CA PRO A 91 -4.60 8.09 -10.28
C PRO A 91 -3.81 7.48 -9.12
N LYS A 92 -3.87 8.15 -7.97
CA LYS A 92 -3.17 7.74 -6.75
C LYS A 92 -4.12 7.72 -5.58
N TRP A 93 -4.03 6.68 -4.77
CA TRP A 93 -4.72 6.56 -3.50
C TRP A 93 -3.71 6.64 -2.37
N TRP A 94 -4.15 7.05 -1.19
CA TRP A 94 -3.29 7.15 -0.01
C TRP A 94 -3.56 6.01 0.95
N GLN A 95 -2.55 5.21 1.28
CA GLN A 95 -2.63 4.29 2.41
C GLN A 95 -2.39 5.06 3.71
N LEU A 96 -3.30 4.90 4.67
CA LEU A 96 -3.30 5.59 5.94
C LEU A 96 -2.91 4.64 7.08
N TYR A 97 -1.82 4.98 7.78
CA TYR A 97 -1.64 4.64 9.19
C TYR A 97 -2.07 5.82 10.05
N VAL A 98 -2.89 5.56 11.08
CA VAL A 98 -3.29 6.61 12.02
C VAL A 98 -2.15 6.83 13.02
N PHE A 99 -1.55 8.02 12.98
CA PHE A 99 -0.47 8.39 13.91
C PHE A 99 -1.01 8.59 15.33
N THR A 100 -0.15 8.36 16.32
CA THR A 100 -0.48 8.55 17.74
C THR A 100 -1.07 9.93 17.98
N GLU A 101 -0.38 10.96 17.50
CA GLU A 101 -0.86 12.33 17.50
C GLU A 101 -1.90 12.53 16.40
N ARG A 102 -3.17 12.67 16.80
CA ARG A 102 -4.29 12.76 15.85
C ARG A 102 -4.24 14.02 15.00
N GLY A 103 -3.65 15.10 15.51
CA GLY A 103 -3.41 16.33 14.74
C GLY A 103 -2.56 16.08 13.50
N GLU A 104 -1.48 15.31 13.63
CA GLU A 104 -0.60 14.96 12.50
C GLU A 104 -1.34 14.15 11.44
N THR A 105 -2.24 13.25 11.85
CA THR A 105 -3.09 12.50 10.91
C THR A 105 -4.02 13.43 10.14
N VAL A 106 -4.63 14.40 10.82
CA VAL A 106 -5.51 15.39 10.19
C VAL A 106 -4.74 16.27 9.21
N ASP A 107 -3.59 16.80 9.62
CA ASP A 107 -2.74 17.65 8.79
C ASP A 107 -2.24 16.91 7.54
N MET A 108 -1.82 15.65 7.70
CA MET A 108 -1.46 14.78 6.59
C MET A 108 -2.66 14.58 5.64
N LEU A 109 -3.86 14.31 6.15
CA LEU A 109 -5.04 14.10 5.29
C LEU A 109 -5.42 15.36 4.52
N HIS A 110 -5.22 16.56 5.09
CA HIS A 110 -5.37 17.81 4.35
C HIS A 110 -4.37 17.91 3.18
N ARG A 111 -3.11 17.55 3.40
CA ARG A 111 -2.08 17.52 2.34
C ARG A 111 -2.42 16.50 1.26
N VAL A 112 -2.82 15.29 1.65
CA VAL A 112 -3.27 14.22 0.74
C VAL A 112 -4.44 14.68 -0.12
N HIS A 113 -5.45 15.32 0.48
CA HIS A 113 -6.57 15.85 -0.27
C HIS A 113 -6.14 16.97 -1.23
N GLY A 114 -5.33 17.93 -0.75
CA GLY A 114 -4.81 19.04 -1.56
C GLY A 114 -3.90 18.60 -2.71
N ALA A 115 -3.20 17.48 -2.56
CA ALA A 115 -2.34 16.89 -3.58
C ALA A 115 -3.09 16.02 -4.62
N GLY A 116 -4.42 15.91 -4.52
CA GLY A 116 -5.26 15.27 -5.54
C GLY A 116 -5.33 13.74 -5.45
N PHE A 117 -5.03 13.16 -4.29
CA PHE A 117 -5.28 11.73 -4.06
C PHE A 117 -6.78 11.44 -4.07
N ALA A 118 -7.19 10.42 -4.85
CA ALA A 118 -8.60 10.16 -5.13
C ALA A 118 -9.32 9.37 -4.03
N ALA A 119 -8.58 8.64 -3.20
CA ALA A 119 -9.15 7.83 -2.12
C ALA A 119 -8.14 7.58 -1.00
N VAL A 120 -8.65 7.14 0.16
CA VAL A 120 -7.86 6.71 1.32
C VAL A 120 -8.11 5.23 1.59
N CYS A 121 -7.03 4.47 1.76
CA CYS A 121 -7.02 3.06 2.15
C CYS A 121 -6.50 2.95 3.59
N LEU A 122 -7.41 2.81 4.55
CA LEU A 122 -7.04 2.68 5.97
C LEU A 122 -6.50 1.27 6.26
N THR A 123 -5.28 1.20 6.76
CA THR A 123 -4.67 -0.06 7.21
C THR A 123 -5.02 -0.30 8.68
N VAL A 124 -5.82 -1.33 8.95
CA VAL A 124 -6.37 -1.65 10.28
C VAL A 124 -5.71 -2.86 10.96
N ASP A 125 -4.83 -3.56 10.27
CA ASP A 125 -4.22 -4.83 10.69
C ASP A 125 -2.79 -4.69 11.25
N PHE A 126 -2.30 -3.47 11.41
CA PHE A 126 -0.94 -3.18 11.90
C PHE A 126 -0.94 -2.30 13.16
N PRO A 127 -1.59 -2.72 14.28
CA PRO A 127 -1.57 -1.97 15.53
C PRO A 127 -0.21 -2.04 16.24
N VAL A 128 0.57 -3.08 15.97
CA VAL A 128 1.93 -3.30 16.48
C VAL A 128 2.80 -3.89 15.37
N THR A 129 4.12 -3.72 15.48
CA THR A 129 5.05 -4.35 14.54
C THR A 129 4.98 -5.87 14.70
N GLY A 130 4.72 -6.58 13.60
CA GLY A 130 4.74 -8.05 13.60
C GLY A 130 6.16 -8.62 13.74
N LEU A 131 6.27 -9.85 14.26
CA LEU A 131 7.55 -10.53 14.42
C LEU A 131 8.08 -11.02 13.06
N ARG A 132 9.05 -10.29 12.51
CA ARG A 132 9.70 -10.63 11.25
C ARG A 132 11.07 -11.23 11.53
N HIS A 133 11.15 -12.55 11.64
CA HIS A 133 12.39 -13.24 12.00
C HIS A 133 13.57 -12.94 11.08
N ARG A 134 13.33 -12.67 9.78
CA ARG A 134 14.37 -12.25 8.84
C ARG A 134 14.90 -10.85 9.18
N ASP A 135 14.02 -9.94 9.55
CA ASP A 135 14.39 -8.58 9.94
C ASP A 135 15.24 -8.63 11.22
N THR A 136 14.82 -9.43 12.22
CA THR A 136 15.60 -9.63 13.45
C THR A 136 16.96 -10.29 13.19
N ARG A 137 17.02 -11.33 12.35
CA ARG A 137 18.29 -12.03 12.05
C ARG A 137 19.29 -11.14 11.30
N ASN A 138 18.78 -10.22 10.49
CA ASN A 138 19.61 -9.36 9.65
C ASN A 138 19.86 -7.98 10.26
N ASP A 139 19.52 -7.78 11.54
CA ASP A 139 19.58 -6.48 12.23
C ASP A 139 18.97 -5.36 11.38
N PHE A 140 17.83 -5.67 10.76
CA PHE A 140 17.16 -4.77 9.85
C PHE A 140 16.53 -3.63 10.64
N ASP A 141 17.18 -2.47 10.56
CA ASP A 141 16.66 -1.26 11.14
C ASP A 141 15.62 -0.61 10.21
N MET A 142 14.48 -0.27 10.81
CA MET A 142 13.41 0.48 10.16
C MET A 142 13.60 1.95 10.52
N PRO A 143 13.55 2.88 9.55
CA PRO A 143 13.81 4.29 9.82
C PRO A 143 12.75 4.99 10.70
N ILE A 144 11.67 4.28 11.08
CA ILE A 144 10.71 4.74 12.10
C ILE A 144 10.64 3.71 13.23
N GLY A 145 10.90 4.18 14.44
CA GLY A 145 10.79 3.43 15.68
C GLY A 145 9.33 3.16 16.01
N LEU A 146 8.78 2.10 15.42
CA LEU A 146 7.48 1.60 15.82
C LEU A 146 7.60 0.89 17.17
N PRO A 147 6.59 1.00 18.06
CA PRO A 147 6.56 0.22 19.29
C PRO A 147 6.70 -1.25 18.95
N GLN A 148 7.76 -1.89 19.43
CA GLN A 148 7.88 -3.33 19.37
C GLN A 148 6.93 -3.88 20.43
N GLY A 149 5.93 -4.65 20.00
CA GLY A 149 5.22 -5.53 20.94
C GLY A 149 6.23 -6.51 21.54
N GLU A 150 5.94 -7.03 22.73
CA GLU A 150 6.74 -8.09 23.36
C GLU A 150 6.59 -9.37 22.53
N LEU A 151 7.36 -9.45 21.44
CA LEU A 151 7.39 -10.56 20.51
C LEU A 151 8.79 -11.16 20.57
N THR A 152 8.90 -12.30 21.23
CA THR A 152 10.19 -12.97 21.41
C THR A 152 10.63 -13.64 20.10
N PHE A 153 11.77 -13.21 19.58
CA PHE A 153 12.44 -13.88 18.48
C PHE A 153 12.91 -15.28 18.92
N ALA A 154 12.41 -16.31 18.23
CA ALA A 154 12.88 -17.69 18.38
C ALA A 154 13.97 -17.97 17.32
N PRO A 155 15.25 -18.10 17.72
CA PRO A 155 16.39 -18.19 16.80
C PRO A 155 16.51 -19.56 16.10
N ASP A 156 15.87 -20.59 16.64
CA ASP A 156 15.84 -21.97 16.15
C ASP A 156 14.86 -22.19 14.98
N LEU A 157 14.00 -21.20 14.68
CA LEU A 157 13.10 -21.25 13.53
C LEU A 157 13.86 -21.11 12.21
N THR A 158 13.96 -22.25 11.52
CA THR A 158 14.55 -22.39 10.19
C THR A 158 13.42 -22.55 9.17
N TRP A 159 13.08 -21.46 8.48
CA TRP A 159 12.24 -21.48 7.28
C TRP A 159 12.92 -20.71 6.15
#